data_AF-A0A3C0ZHX1-F1
#
_entry.id   AF-A0A3C0ZHX1-F1
#
_cell.length_a   1.000
_cell.length_b   1.000
_cell.length_c   1.000
_cell.angle_alpha   90.00
_cell.angle_beta   90.00
_cell.angle_gamma   90.00
#
_symmetry.space_group_name_H-M   'P 1'
#
loop_
_entity.id
_entity.type
_entity.pdbx_description
1 polymer ?
#
loop_
_entity_poly.entity_id
_entity_poly.type
_entity_poly.pdbx_seq_one_letter_code
_entity_poly.pdbx_strand_id
1 'polypeptide(L)'
;MNHSSSFGGYEATRVLVPGLYFATLLLFLFWSGLAPHLSSAALDGFPLILLFVVVTIVSGLTLYAKETTKRRKAFLDNQPSLYLKNKARAMPALPALEDGDARRLYFFILNNHVPATFHEKIFVFGTIYHIMTQIRRTSFWFAVSSTGFTLYQLSTGRTLPELQALVFFTVAVWLVYLLNVRYNKADRKMQENYQDQIYWLEMNNELVENILRRRSSSASPQQQ
;
A
#
# COMPACT_ATOMS: atom_id res chain seq x y z
N MET A 1 5.43 9.58 -27.02
CA MET A 1 4.56 8.48 -26.58
C MET A 1 5.44 7.31 -26.14
N ASN A 2 5.68 7.16 -24.83
CA ASN A 2 6.38 6.01 -24.22
C ASN A 2 6.04 5.96 -22.72
N HIS A 3 4.75 5.84 -22.37
CA HIS A 3 4.30 5.81 -20.96
C HIS A 3 3.80 4.42 -20.49
N SER A 4 3.94 3.37 -21.29
CA SER A 4 3.45 2.03 -20.93
C SER A 4 4.36 1.29 -19.93
N SER A 5 5.67 1.60 -19.88
CA SER A 5 6.60 0.83 -19.03
C SER A 5 6.53 1.18 -17.53
N SER A 6 5.91 2.30 -17.14
CA SER A 6 5.92 2.74 -15.74
C SER A 6 4.81 2.07 -14.90
N PHE A 7 3.57 1.99 -15.41
CA PHE A 7 2.44 1.43 -14.66
C PHE A 7 2.64 -0.05 -14.30
N GLY A 8 3.00 -0.88 -15.29
CA GLY A 8 3.25 -2.31 -15.07
C GLY A 8 4.38 -2.54 -14.05
N GLY A 9 5.44 -1.72 -14.10
CA GLY A 9 6.54 -1.76 -13.13
C GLY A 9 6.08 -1.42 -11.71
N TYR A 10 5.26 -0.37 -11.54
CA TYR A 10 4.72 -0.01 -10.22
C TYR A 10 3.82 -1.11 -9.66
N GLU A 11 2.92 -1.68 -10.46
CA GLU A 11 2.04 -2.75 -10.00
C GLU A 11 2.81 -4.03 -9.68
N ALA A 12 3.77 -4.43 -10.50
CA ALA A 12 4.66 -5.55 -10.20
C ALA A 12 5.41 -5.33 -8.87
N THR A 13 5.90 -4.12 -8.62
CA THR A 13 6.60 -3.78 -7.37
C THR A 13 5.68 -3.89 -6.15
N ARG A 14 4.41 -3.48 -6.27
CA ARG A 14 3.41 -3.60 -5.18
C ARG A 14 3.08 -5.04 -4.80
N VAL A 15 3.28 -5.98 -5.73
CA VAL A 15 3.13 -7.41 -5.48
C VAL A 15 4.42 -8.02 -4.95
N LEU A 16 5.53 -7.84 -5.69
CA LEU A 16 6.79 -8.54 -5.44
C LEU A 16 7.46 -8.11 -4.14
N VAL A 17 7.50 -6.81 -3.83
CA VAL A 17 8.24 -6.33 -2.64
C VAL A 17 7.58 -6.80 -1.32
N PRO A 18 6.26 -6.63 -1.11
CA PRO A 18 5.61 -7.17 0.09
C PRO A 18 5.66 -8.69 0.17
N GLY A 19 5.56 -9.38 -0.97
CA GLY A 19 5.68 -10.84 -1.04
C GLY A 19 7.06 -11.34 -0.64
N LEU A 20 8.11 -10.71 -1.16
CA LEU A 20 9.50 -11.06 -0.83
C LEU A 20 9.81 -10.78 0.64
N TYR A 21 9.29 -9.68 1.17
CA TYR A 21 9.39 -9.37 2.60
C TYR A 21 8.72 -10.45 3.46
N PHE A 22 7.50 -10.87 3.10
CA PHE A 22 6.78 -11.94 3.78
C PHE A 22 7.55 -13.27 3.72
N ALA A 23 8.00 -13.68 2.54
CA ALA A 23 8.73 -14.93 2.35
C ALA A 23 10.04 -14.95 3.15
N THR A 24 10.76 -13.83 3.18
CA THR A 24 11.97 -13.65 3.97
C THR A 24 11.70 -13.80 5.48
N LEU A 25 10.66 -13.16 6.00
CA LEU A 25 10.28 -13.30 7.41
C LEU A 25 9.85 -14.72 7.75
N LEU A 26 9.14 -15.39 6.85
CA LEU A 26 8.74 -16.79 7.01
C LEU A 26 9.96 -17.71 7.09
N LEU A 27 10.93 -17.52 6.19
CA LEU A 27 12.16 -18.30 6.18
C LEU A 27 12.96 -18.10 7.47
N PHE A 28 13.11 -16.86 7.93
CA PHE A 28 13.81 -16.58 9.18
C PHE A 28 13.09 -17.13 10.41
N LEU A 29 11.75 -17.05 10.46
CA LEU A 29 10.98 -17.67 11.53
C LEU A 29 11.14 -19.20 11.53
N PHE A 30 11.12 -19.82 10.34
CA PHE A 30 11.32 -21.25 10.19
C PHE A 30 12.71 -21.67 10.69
N TRP A 31 13.79 -21.02 10.26
CA TRP A 31 15.14 -21.38 10.69
C TRP A 31 15.42 -21.05 12.16
N SER A 32 14.90 -19.94 12.67
CA SER A 32 15.16 -19.52 14.05
C SER A 32 14.42 -20.35 15.09
N GLY A 33 13.29 -21.00 14.76
CA GLY A 33 12.51 -21.72 15.76
C GLY A 33 11.87 -23.04 15.36
N LEU A 34 11.79 -23.41 14.07
CA LEU A 34 11.22 -24.71 13.63
C LEU A 34 12.30 -25.69 13.17
N ALA A 35 13.30 -25.22 12.41
CA ALA A 35 14.37 -26.05 11.88
C ALA A 35 15.14 -26.85 12.94
N PRO A 36 15.43 -26.33 14.16
CA PRO A 36 16.08 -27.11 15.22
C PRO A 36 15.29 -28.33 15.72
N HIS A 37 14.01 -28.45 15.32
CA HIS A 37 13.10 -29.53 15.71
C HIS A 37 12.80 -30.51 14.56
N LEU A 38 13.28 -30.22 13.36
CA LEU A 38 13.02 -31.02 12.17
C LEU A 38 14.31 -31.68 11.72
N SER A 39 14.25 -32.97 11.41
CA SER A 39 15.35 -33.70 10.75
C SER A 39 15.61 -33.01 9.41
N SER A 40 16.71 -32.26 9.31
CA SER A 40 16.96 -31.21 8.31
C SER A 40 17.27 -31.70 6.89
N ALA A 41 16.68 -32.81 6.46
CA ALA A 41 16.98 -33.45 5.18
C ALA A 41 16.07 -33.00 4.00
N ALA A 42 15.04 -32.18 4.25
CA ALA A 42 13.96 -32.02 3.27
C ALA A 42 13.95 -30.69 2.49
N LEU A 43 14.76 -29.69 2.84
CA LEU A 43 14.67 -28.34 2.25
C LEU A 43 16.04 -27.70 2.03
N ASP A 44 16.88 -28.31 1.18
CA ASP A 44 18.10 -27.71 0.68
C ASP A 44 18.04 -27.48 -0.84
N GLY A 45 18.89 -26.58 -1.33
CA GLY A 45 19.07 -26.33 -2.76
C GLY A 45 17.83 -25.80 -3.51
N PHE A 46 17.56 -26.40 -4.67
CA PHE A 46 16.55 -25.91 -5.62
C PHE A 46 15.10 -25.95 -5.11
N PRO A 47 14.63 -27.01 -4.41
CA PRO A 47 13.29 -27.02 -3.81
C PRO A 47 13.01 -25.84 -2.88
N LEU A 48 13.99 -25.42 -2.07
CA LEU A 48 13.83 -24.27 -1.18
C LEU A 48 13.69 -22.96 -1.96
N ILE A 49 14.48 -22.78 -3.02
CA ILE A 49 14.40 -21.61 -3.90
C ILE A 49 13.02 -21.55 -4.57
N LEU A 50 12.55 -22.69 -5.11
CA LEU A 50 11.25 -22.77 -5.77
C LEU A 50 10.12 -22.44 -4.78
N LEU A 51 10.17 -23.00 -3.57
CA LEU A 51 9.20 -22.70 -2.52
C LEU A 51 9.25 -21.20 -2.15
N PHE A 52 10.44 -20.63 -2.00
CA PHE A 52 10.60 -19.20 -1.69
C PHE A 52 9.98 -18.30 -2.78
N VAL A 53 10.21 -18.62 -4.05
CA VAL A 53 9.63 -17.89 -5.19
C VAL A 53 8.10 -18.02 -5.20
N VAL A 54 7.57 -19.23 -5.03
CA VAL A 54 6.12 -19.47 -4.99
C VAL A 54 5.48 -18.72 -3.82
N VAL A 55 6.04 -18.82 -2.61
CA VAL A 55 5.55 -18.11 -1.44
C VAL A 55 5.62 -16.60 -1.66
N THR A 56 6.69 -16.08 -2.26
CA THR A 56 6.82 -14.66 -2.61
C THR A 56 5.68 -14.20 -3.50
N ILE A 57 5.39 -14.92 -4.59
CA ILE A 57 4.34 -14.54 -5.54
C ILE A 57 2.96 -14.65 -4.90
N VAL A 58 2.65 -15.79 -4.26
CA VAL A 58 1.33 -16.06 -3.67
C VAL A 58 1.03 -15.08 -2.54
N SER A 59 1.98 -14.87 -1.63
CA SER A 59 1.81 -13.90 -0.54
C SER A 59 1.68 -12.48 -1.08
N GLY A 60 2.53 -12.07 -2.04
CA GLY A 60 2.45 -10.76 -2.69
C GLY A 60 1.07 -10.48 -3.29
N LEU A 61 0.55 -11.43 -4.07
CA LEU A 61 -0.78 -11.32 -4.69
C LEU A 61 -1.89 -11.27 -3.63
N THR A 62 -1.79 -12.09 -2.58
CA THR A 62 -2.77 -12.09 -1.47
C THR A 62 -2.77 -10.75 -0.71
N LEU A 63 -1.59 -10.21 -0.43
CA LEU A 63 -1.44 -8.91 0.23
C LEU A 63 -2.00 -7.78 -0.64
N TYR A 64 -1.74 -7.83 -1.95
CA TYR A 64 -2.24 -6.89 -2.94
C TYR A 64 -3.78 -6.93 -3.05
N ALA A 65 -4.37 -8.12 -3.19
CA ALA A 65 -5.81 -8.32 -3.35
C ALA A 65 -6.65 -7.84 -2.14
N LYS A 66 -6.08 -7.83 -0.93
CA LYS A 66 -6.79 -7.41 0.29
C LYS A 66 -7.07 -5.88 0.35
N GLU A 67 -6.49 -5.09 -0.57
CA GLU A 67 -6.70 -3.64 -0.73
C GLU A 67 -6.66 -2.82 0.58
N THR A 68 -5.84 -3.22 1.55
CA THR A 68 -5.91 -2.64 2.91
C THR A 68 -5.53 -1.17 3.01
N THR A 69 -4.83 -0.62 2.02
CA THR A 69 -4.49 0.80 1.95
C THR A 69 -5.73 1.69 1.82
N LYS A 70 -6.77 1.24 1.09
CA LYS A 70 -7.97 2.03 0.81
C LYS A 70 -8.85 2.28 2.04
N ARG A 71 -8.68 1.47 3.10
CA ARG A 71 -9.47 1.57 4.34
C ARG A 71 -8.86 2.49 5.39
N ARG A 72 -7.65 3.01 5.16
CA ARG A 72 -6.96 3.86 6.15
C ARG A 72 -7.43 5.31 6.03
N LYS A 73 -7.58 6.00 7.17
CA LYS A 73 -7.96 7.42 7.22
C LYS A 73 -7.08 8.31 6.32
N ALA A 74 -5.77 8.08 6.33
CA ALA A 74 -4.81 8.76 5.45
C ALA A 74 -5.05 8.53 3.94
N PHE A 75 -5.94 7.61 3.55
CA PHE A 75 -6.38 7.46 2.17
C PHE A 75 -7.79 8.04 1.96
N LEU A 76 -8.65 8.05 2.97
CA LEU A 76 -10.03 8.52 2.88
C LEU A 76 -10.14 10.04 2.98
N ASP A 77 -9.30 10.64 3.83
CA ASP A 77 -9.32 12.07 4.11
C ASP A 77 -8.46 12.82 3.07
N ASN A 78 -8.96 13.97 2.62
CA ASN A 78 -8.29 14.88 1.67
C ASN A 78 -7.96 14.26 0.29
N GLN A 79 -8.81 13.36 -0.22
CA GLN A 79 -8.64 12.93 -1.61
C GLN A 79 -8.90 14.09 -2.59
N PRO A 80 -8.13 14.20 -3.69
CA PRO A 80 -8.39 15.20 -4.73
C PRO A 80 -9.80 15.11 -5.35
N SER A 81 -10.37 13.90 -5.41
CA SER A 81 -11.76 13.67 -5.81
C SER A 81 -12.76 14.31 -4.84
N LEU A 82 -12.48 14.27 -3.53
CA LEU A 82 -13.32 14.90 -2.51
C LEU A 82 -13.30 16.42 -2.64
N TYR A 83 -12.14 17.00 -2.97
CA TYR A 83 -12.04 18.43 -3.29
C TYR A 83 -12.96 18.81 -4.47
N LEU A 84 -12.92 18.06 -5.58
CA LEU A 84 -13.79 18.31 -6.74
C LEU A 84 -15.27 18.18 -6.38
N LYS A 85 -15.63 17.20 -5.55
CA LYS A 85 -17.00 17.03 -5.05
C LYS A 85 -17.47 18.22 -4.23
N ASN A 86 -16.65 18.69 -3.29
CA ASN A 86 -16.97 19.84 -2.45
C ASN A 86 -17.08 21.12 -3.29
N LYS A 87 -16.21 21.28 -4.28
CA LYS A 87 -16.24 22.41 -5.21
C LYS A 87 -17.50 22.43 -6.07
N ALA A 88 -17.91 21.28 -6.61
CA ALA A 88 -19.17 21.16 -7.33
C ALA A 88 -20.38 21.53 -6.45
N ARG A 89 -20.39 21.09 -5.18
CA ARG A 89 -21.45 21.46 -4.22
C ARG A 89 -21.48 22.94 -3.88
N ALA A 90 -20.35 23.63 -3.91
CA ALA A 90 -20.27 25.06 -3.67
C ALA A 90 -20.78 25.90 -4.85
N MET A 91 -20.98 25.29 -6.03
CA MET A 91 -21.49 25.96 -7.23
C MET A 91 -23.01 25.71 -7.34
N PRO A 92 -23.88 26.71 -7.09
CA PRO A 92 -25.33 26.51 -7.02
C PRO A 92 -25.97 25.98 -8.32
N ALA A 93 -25.33 26.24 -9.46
CA ALA A 93 -25.82 25.86 -10.78
C ALA A 93 -25.46 24.42 -11.19
N LEU A 94 -24.72 23.67 -10.36
CA LEU A 94 -24.26 22.33 -10.70
C LEU A 94 -24.96 21.24 -9.88
N PRO A 95 -25.26 20.08 -10.48
CA PRO A 95 -25.75 18.94 -9.72
C PRO A 95 -24.68 18.43 -8.76
N ALA A 96 -25.13 17.90 -7.62
CA ALA A 96 -24.24 17.26 -6.66
C ALA A 96 -23.45 16.12 -7.31
N LEU A 97 -22.16 16.04 -7.01
CA LEU A 97 -21.26 15.04 -7.56
C LEU A 97 -21.21 13.80 -6.65
N GLU A 98 -21.55 12.64 -7.20
CA GLU A 98 -21.40 11.35 -6.53
C GLU A 98 -19.92 10.94 -6.41
N ASP A 99 -19.57 10.09 -5.44
CA ASP A 99 -18.18 9.72 -5.16
C ASP A 99 -17.51 8.99 -6.34
N GLY A 100 -18.26 8.18 -7.08
CA GLY A 100 -17.76 7.48 -8.27
C GLY A 100 -17.43 8.45 -9.40
N ASP A 101 -18.28 9.45 -9.61
CA ASP A 101 -18.10 10.46 -10.65
C ASP A 101 -16.99 11.44 -10.31
N ALA A 102 -16.86 11.82 -9.04
CA ALA A 102 -15.76 12.64 -8.56
C ALA A 102 -14.40 11.99 -8.81
N ARG A 103 -14.30 10.66 -8.61
CA ARG A 103 -13.10 9.89 -8.93
C ARG A 103 -12.83 9.84 -10.43
N ARG A 104 -13.84 9.55 -11.25
CA ARG A 104 -13.69 9.51 -12.71
C ARG A 104 -13.27 10.87 -13.27
N LEU A 105 -13.89 11.94 -12.78
CA LEU A 105 -13.56 13.32 -13.15
C LEU A 105 -12.12 13.66 -12.75
N TYR A 106 -11.72 13.27 -11.54
CA TYR A 106 -10.34 13.45 -11.11
C TYR A 106 -9.35 12.76 -12.06
N PHE A 107 -9.59 11.50 -12.42
CA PHE A 107 -8.74 10.78 -13.36
C PHE A 107 -8.77 11.39 -14.77
N PHE A 108 -9.91 11.92 -15.21
CA PHE A 108 -10.00 12.66 -16.47
C PHE A 108 -9.10 13.90 -16.45
N ILE A 109 -9.16 14.71 -15.38
CA ILE A 109 -8.31 15.89 -15.22
C ILE A 109 -6.84 15.48 -15.15
N LEU A 110 -6.53 14.46 -14.35
CA LEU A 110 -5.18 13.93 -14.22
C LEU A 110 -4.61 13.52 -15.58
N ASN A 111 -5.32 12.70 -16.35
CA ASN A 111 -4.81 12.13 -17.58
C ASN A 111 -4.73 13.13 -18.75
N ASN A 112 -5.57 14.17 -18.77
CA ASN A 112 -5.66 15.09 -19.92
C ASN A 112 -5.06 16.47 -19.67
N HIS A 113 -4.92 16.90 -18.42
CA HIS A 113 -4.52 18.27 -18.09
C HIS A 113 -3.30 18.36 -17.17
N VAL A 114 -3.05 17.35 -16.34
CA VAL A 114 -1.90 17.35 -15.43
C VAL A 114 -0.66 16.83 -16.16
N PRO A 115 0.51 17.50 -16.07
CA PRO A 115 1.74 17.04 -16.72
C PRO A 115 2.17 15.64 -16.25
N ALA A 116 2.78 14.87 -17.15
CA ALA A 116 3.21 13.49 -16.88
C ALA A 116 4.22 13.37 -15.71
N THR A 117 5.03 14.39 -15.45
CA THR A 117 5.96 14.42 -14.31
C THR A 117 5.23 14.34 -12.95
N PHE A 118 4.03 14.91 -12.85
CA PHE A 118 3.19 14.76 -11.65
C PHE A 118 2.62 13.35 -11.53
N HIS A 119 2.34 12.66 -12.65
CA HIS A 119 1.83 11.30 -12.61
C HIS A 119 2.86 10.35 -12.01
N GLU A 120 4.12 10.46 -12.42
CA GLU A 120 5.23 9.67 -11.86
C GLU A 120 5.33 9.85 -10.35
N LYS A 121 5.29 11.11 -9.87
CA LYS A 121 5.29 11.42 -8.44
C LYS A 121 4.12 10.73 -7.71
N ILE A 122 2.90 10.81 -8.26
CA ILE A 122 1.71 10.18 -7.68
C ILE A 122 1.86 8.66 -7.63
N PHE A 123 2.34 8.03 -8.70
CA PHE A 123 2.55 6.59 -8.77
C PHE A 123 3.63 6.11 -7.81
N VAL A 124 4.75 6.82 -7.70
CA VAL A 124 5.85 6.50 -6.78
C VAL A 124 5.36 6.56 -5.33
N PHE A 125 4.76 7.67 -4.90
CA PHE A 125 4.31 7.79 -3.51
C PHE A 125 3.17 6.83 -3.17
N GLY A 126 2.24 6.60 -4.11
CA GLY A 126 1.20 5.59 -3.93
C GLY A 126 1.76 4.17 -3.77
N THR A 127 2.80 3.83 -4.54
CA THR A 127 3.49 2.53 -4.47
C THR A 127 4.25 2.36 -3.17
N ILE A 128 5.06 3.35 -2.77
CA ILE A 128 5.78 3.33 -1.49
C ILE A 128 4.80 3.22 -0.32
N TYR A 129 3.71 3.99 -0.35
CA TYR A 129 2.68 3.93 0.69
C TYR A 129 2.06 2.54 0.81
N HIS A 130 1.75 1.90 -0.33
CA HIS A 130 1.24 0.54 -0.36
C HIS A 130 2.21 -0.45 0.28
N ILE A 131 3.46 -0.45 -0.19
CA ILE A 131 4.51 -1.36 0.30
C ILE A 131 4.72 -1.18 1.80
N MET A 132 4.88 0.06 2.27
CA MET A 132 5.13 0.35 3.69
C MET A 132 3.95 -0.04 4.59
N THR A 133 2.71 0.11 4.10
CA THR A 133 1.53 -0.34 4.84
C THR A 133 1.51 -1.86 4.97
N GLN A 134 1.86 -2.60 3.91
CA GLN A 134 1.95 -4.06 3.96
C GLN A 134 3.10 -4.52 4.84
N ILE A 135 4.29 -3.91 4.75
CA ILE A 135 5.43 -4.19 5.63
C ILE A 135 4.99 -4.04 7.08
N ARG A 136 4.40 -2.91 7.47
CA ARG A 136 3.91 -2.70 8.85
C ARG A 136 2.98 -3.82 9.31
N ARG A 137 2.01 -4.20 8.48
CA ARG A 137 1.03 -5.24 8.83
C ARG A 137 1.68 -6.61 8.95
N THR A 138 2.56 -6.95 8.00
CA THR A 138 3.27 -8.22 8.01
C THR A 138 4.19 -8.30 9.23
N SER A 139 4.97 -7.25 9.51
CA SER A 139 5.82 -7.20 10.72
C SER A 139 4.99 -7.37 11.99
N PHE A 140 3.82 -6.72 12.10
CA PHE A 140 2.95 -6.88 13.27
C PHE A 140 2.57 -8.35 13.49
N TRP A 141 2.04 -9.03 12.47
CA TRP A 141 1.61 -10.42 12.62
C TRP A 141 2.79 -11.37 12.89
N PHE A 142 3.93 -11.16 12.23
CA PHE A 142 5.13 -11.96 12.52
C PHE A 142 5.69 -11.70 13.93
N ALA A 143 5.66 -10.45 14.42
CA ALA A 143 6.08 -10.12 15.78
C ALA A 143 5.18 -10.79 16.82
N VAL A 144 3.86 -10.74 16.64
CA VAL A 144 2.89 -11.42 17.52
C VAL A 144 3.10 -12.94 17.48
N SER A 145 3.18 -13.54 16.28
CA SER A 145 3.36 -14.98 16.13
C SER A 145 4.68 -15.47 16.73
N SER A 146 5.79 -14.76 16.48
CA SER A 146 7.10 -15.11 17.04
C SER A 146 7.19 -14.91 18.55
N THR A 147 6.50 -13.90 19.10
CA THR A 147 6.34 -13.74 20.55
C THR A 147 5.61 -14.93 21.15
N GLY A 148 4.45 -15.30 20.58
CA GLY A 148 3.68 -16.46 21.01
C GLY A 148 4.48 -17.76 20.92
N PHE A 149 5.24 -17.93 19.83
CA PHE A 149 6.08 -19.10 19.64
C PHE A 149 7.25 -19.16 20.62
N THR A 150 7.88 -18.01 20.92
CA THR A 150 8.94 -17.91 21.95
C THR A 150 8.39 -18.30 23.32
N LEU A 151 7.22 -17.77 23.71
CA LEU A 151 6.58 -18.10 24.98
C LEU A 151 6.20 -19.58 25.07
N TYR A 152 5.70 -20.15 23.98
CA TYR A 152 5.41 -21.57 23.90
C TYR A 152 6.67 -22.42 24.12
N GLN A 153 7.77 -22.11 23.44
CA GLN A 153 9.03 -22.85 23.61
C GLN A 153 9.61 -22.72 25.03
N LEU A 154 9.50 -21.55 25.66
CA LEU A 154 9.87 -21.38 27.07
C LEU A 154 8.99 -22.25 27.98
N SER A 155 7.69 -22.36 27.69
CA SER A 155 6.77 -23.19 28.48
C SER A 155 7.05 -24.70 28.37
N THR A 156 7.70 -25.15 27.30
CA THR A 156 8.14 -26.55 27.14
C THR A 156 9.49 -26.84 27.83
N GLY A 157 10.03 -25.88 28.59
CA GLY A 157 11.25 -26.05 29.38
C GLY A 157 12.54 -25.69 28.65
N ARG A 158 12.47 -25.10 27.45
CA ARG A 158 13.66 -24.60 26.73
C ARG A 158 14.27 -23.40 27.43
N THR A 159 15.59 -23.30 27.38
CA THR A 159 16.31 -22.18 27.99
C THR A 159 16.45 -20.99 27.02
N LEU A 160 16.63 -19.78 27.53
CA LEU A 160 16.83 -18.58 26.70
C LEU A 160 18.04 -18.71 25.73
N PRO A 161 19.19 -19.28 26.13
CA PRO A 161 20.31 -19.50 25.20
C PRO A 161 19.95 -20.39 24.01
N GLU A 162 19.11 -21.41 24.20
CA GLU A 162 18.64 -22.28 23.12
C GLU A 162 17.71 -21.55 22.14
N LEU A 163 17.00 -20.52 22.62
CA LEU A 163 16.05 -19.73 21.84
C LEU A 163 16.64 -18.42 21.31
N GLN A 164 17.95 -18.20 21.45
CA GLN A 164 18.58 -16.90 21.14
C GLN A 164 18.23 -16.37 19.74
N ALA A 165 18.21 -17.24 18.73
CA ALA A 165 17.91 -16.86 17.35
C ALA A 165 16.45 -16.40 17.19
N LEU A 166 15.51 -17.13 17.81
CA LEU A 166 14.09 -16.80 17.79
C LEU A 166 13.81 -15.51 18.57
N VAL A 167 14.46 -15.31 19.72
CA VAL A 167 14.36 -14.09 20.52
C VAL A 167 14.89 -12.89 19.72
N PHE A 168 16.07 -13.02 19.11
CA PHE A 168 16.65 -11.96 18.27
C PHE A 168 15.74 -11.62 17.08
N PHE A 169 15.22 -12.63 16.38
CA PHE A 169 14.24 -12.45 15.32
C PHE A 169 13.00 -11.69 15.82
N THR A 170 12.43 -12.13 16.94
CA THR A 170 11.24 -11.51 17.55
C THR A 170 11.49 -10.03 17.85
N VAL A 171 12.60 -9.70 18.50
CA VAL A 171 12.99 -8.32 18.82
C VAL A 171 13.21 -7.50 17.55
N ALA A 172 13.92 -8.03 16.56
CA ALA A 172 14.19 -7.34 15.31
C ALA A 172 12.88 -7.00 14.56
N VAL A 173 11.92 -7.94 14.47
CA VAL A 173 10.64 -7.70 13.82
C VAL A 173 9.79 -6.68 14.59
N TRP A 174 9.81 -6.73 15.93
CA TRP A 174 9.18 -5.69 16.76
C TRP A 174 9.78 -4.31 16.51
N LEU A 175 11.11 -4.20 16.43
CA LEU A 175 11.78 -2.94 16.10
C LEU A 175 11.35 -2.41 14.73
N VAL A 176 11.31 -3.27 13.70
CA VAL A 176 10.83 -2.88 12.36
C VAL A 176 9.40 -2.37 12.43
N TYR A 177 8.50 -3.06 13.14
CA TYR A 177 7.12 -2.63 13.33
C TYR A 177 7.03 -1.28 14.06
N LEU A 178 7.70 -1.14 15.21
CA LEU A 178 7.65 0.06 16.05
C LEU A 178 8.22 1.28 15.32
N LEU A 179 9.33 1.13 14.59
CA LEU A 179 9.89 2.21 13.78
C LEU A 179 8.91 2.63 12.67
N ASN A 180 8.27 1.66 12.02
CA ASN A 180 7.27 1.94 10.98
C ASN A 180 6.04 2.68 11.52
N VAL A 181 5.58 2.33 12.72
CA VAL A 181 4.44 2.99 13.39
C VAL A 181 4.84 4.38 13.88
N ARG A 182 5.96 4.51 14.59
CA ARG A 182 6.40 5.75 15.22
C ARG A 182 6.65 6.87 14.22
N TYR A 183 7.38 6.57 13.14
CA TYR A 183 7.74 7.63 12.18
C TYR A 183 6.64 7.91 11.17
N ASN A 184 5.79 6.92 10.89
CA ASN A 184 4.64 6.99 9.97
C ASN A 184 4.90 7.80 8.68
N LYS A 185 6.14 7.75 8.15
CA LYS A 185 6.61 8.64 7.08
C LYS A 185 5.81 8.45 5.78
N ALA A 186 5.39 7.21 5.51
CA ALA A 186 4.57 6.87 4.36
C ALA A 186 3.21 7.60 4.37
N ASP A 187 2.49 7.62 5.49
CA ASP A 187 1.20 8.31 5.60
C ASP A 187 1.35 9.81 5.36
N ARG A 188 2.36 10.43 6.00
CA ARG A 188 2.63 11.86 5.84
C ARG A 188 2.92 12.21 4.38
N LYS A 189 3.80 11.45 3.73
CA LYS A 189 4.15 11.67 2.32
C LYS A 189 2.97 11.42 1.38
N MET A 190 2.08 10.48 1.71
CA MET A 190 0.86 10.27 0.94
C MET A 190 -0.11 11.46 1.05
N GLN A 191 -0.27 12.01 2.25
CA GLN A 191 -1.11 13.19 2.49
C GLN A 191 -0.53 14.45 1.83
N GLU A 192 0.79 14.69 1.95
CA GLU A 192 1.48 15.76 1.23
C GLU A 192 1.27 15.63 -0.29
N ASN A 193 1.38 14.41 -0.83
CA ASN A 193 1.14 14.17 -2.25
C ASN A 193 -0.31 14.49 -2.66
N TYR A 194 -1.31 14.22 -1.81
CA TYR A 194 -2.70 14.64 -2.07
C TYR A 194 -2.89 16.15 -1.99
N GLN A 195 -2.25 16.80 -1.02
CA GLN A 195 -2.26 18.26 -0.90
C GLN A 195 -1.66 18.92 -2.15
N ASP A 196 -0.55 18.40 -2.67
CA ASP A 196 0.05 18.90 -3.91
C ASP A 196 -0.91 18.76 -5.11
N GLN A 197 -1.65 17.66 -5.20
CA GLN A 197 -2.67 17.44 -6.24
C GLN A 197 -3.84 18.45 -6.07
N ILE A 198 -4.30 18.69 -4.85
CA ILE A 198 -5.36 19.66 -4.56
C ILE A 198 -4.88 21.08 -4.87
N TYR A 199 -3.68 21.44 -4.45
CA TYR A 199 -3.07 22.74 -4.72
C TYR A 199 -2.98 23.01 -6.22
N TRP A 200 -2.61 22.00 -7.02
CA TRP A 200 -2.65 22.12 -8.48
C TRP A 200 -4.08 22.40 -8.99
N LEU A 201 -5.11 21.71 -8.46
CA LEU A 201 -6.51 21.96 -8.83
C LEU A 201 -7.00 23.35 -8.41
N GLU A 202 -6.48 23.90 -7.32
CA GLU A 202 -6.76 25.26 -6.83
C GLU A 202 -6.11 26.31 -7.73
N MET A 203 -4.82 26.15 -8.06
CA MET A 203 -4.12 27.05 -8.99
C MET A 203 -4.77 27.09 -10.38
N ASN A 204 -5.40 26.00 -10.80
CA ASN A 204 -6.08 25.87 -12.09
C ASN A 204 -7.61 25.96 -11.94
N ASN A 205 -8.10 26.83 -11.04
CA ASN A 205 -9.52 26.94 -10.69
C ASN A 205 -10.45 27.07 -11.90
N GLU A 206 -10.12 27.97 -12.82
CA GLU A 206 -10.93 28.26 -14.02
C GLU A 206 -11.11 27.02 -14.91
N LEU A 207 -10.04 26.26 -15.12
CA LEU A 207 -10.08 25.01 -15.87
C LEU A 207 -11.04 24.02 -15.19
N VAL A 208 -10.91 23.84 -13.87
CA VAL A 208 -11.74 22.91 -13.10
C VAL A 208 -13.21 23.30 -13.17
N GLU A 209 -13.54 24.58 -12.99
CA GLU A 209 -14.92 25.07 -13.11
C GLU A 209 -15.48 24.87 -14.53
N ASN A 210 -14.69 25.16 -15.55
CA ASN A 210 -15.08 24.98 -16.95
C ASN A 210 -15.41 23.51 -17.25
N ILE A 211 -14.59 22.57 -16.78
CA ILE A 211 -14.84 21.14 -16.94
C ILE A 211 -16.11 20.72 -16.19
N LEU A 212 -16.30 21.20 -14.95
CA LEU A 212 -17.49 20.91 -14.15
C LEU A 212 -18.78 21.39 -14.82
N ARG A 213 -18.78 22.61 -15.38
CA ARG A 213 -19.92 23.17 -16.14
C ARG A 213 -20.17 22.45 -17.46
N ARG A 214 -19.13 22.05 -18.19
CA ARG A 214 -19.29 21.26 -19.42
C ARG A 214 -19.93 19.91 -19.13
N ARG A 215 -19.51 19.23 -18.06
CA ARG A 215 -20.12 17.97 -17.63
C ARG A 215 -21.62 18.12 -17.36
N SER A 216 -22.03 19.19 -16.66
CA SER A 216 -23.46 19.40 -16.39
C SER A 216 -24.25 19.70 -17.66
N SER A 217 -23.71 20.50 -18.60
CA SER A 217 -24.38 20.75 -19.88
C SER A 217 -24.53 19.49 -20.74
N SER A 218 -23.56 18.58 -20.69
CA SER A 218 -23.59 17.31 -21.43
C SER A 218 -24.49 16.25 -20.78
N ALA A 219 -24.84 16.40 -19.49
CA ALA A 219 -25.80 15.54 -18.80
C ALA A 219 -27.27 15.96 -19.02
N SER A 220 -27.51 17.14 -19.60
CA SER A 220 -28.84 17.71 -19.85
C SER A 220 -29.55 17.39 -21.18
N PRO A 221 -29.06 16.59 -22.15
CA PRO A 221 -29.83 16.34 -23.37
C PRO A 221 -30.64 15.03 -23.27
N GLN A 222 -31.83 15.05 -22.66
CA GLN A 222 -32.93 14.08 -22.93
C GLN A 222 -34.27 14.36 -22.19
N GLN A 223 -34.64 15.63 -21.99
CA GLN A 223 -36.02 15.97 -21.59
C GLN A 223 -36.55 17.13 -22.43
N GLN A 224 -36.80 16.85 -23.71
CA GLN A 224 -37.79 17.56 -24.52
C GLN A 224 -38.51 16.55 -25.39
#